data_AF-A0A929EX11-F1
#
_entry.id   AF-A0A929EX11-F1
#
_cell.length_a   1.000
_cell.length_b   1.000
_cell.length_c   1.000
_cell.angle_alpha   90.00
_cell.angle_beta   90.00
_cell.angle_gamma   90.00
#
_symmetry.space_group_name_H-M   'P 1'
#
loop_
_entity.id
_entity.type
_entity.pdbx_description
1 polymer ?
#
loop_
_entity_poly.entity_id
_entity_poly.type
_entity_poly.pdbx_seq_one_letter_code
_entity_poly.pdbx_strand_id
1 'polypeptide(L)'
;MNTHPYDSLTPDMVIDAVESVGYLSDVRLLALNSYENRVYQVGIEDETPLIAKFYRPERWTRAQIMEEHQFSLELQDAEISVVAPLVDKSGTTLHDFGGFMFALFQRRGGYPPELDNLDNLFVLGRTLGRIHGVGRAAKFSERITISVERMLNEPSAYLLENFIPDSLQAAYDSLTRDLKAQVSNIYQEVQPSDLIRVHGDCHVGNILWRDNCAHFVDLDDCAMAPAVQDIWMFLSGERHRRQLQLAEVVEGYSEFCDFDPRQLRWVEALRTMRIVHYAAWLGRRWEDPAFPRSFTWFNTERYWGEHILELREQLAALQEEPLQLL
;
A
#
# COMPACT_ATOMS: atom_id res chain seq x y z
N MET A 1 -13.58 -17.82 -23.45
CA MET A 1 -12.65 -16.69 -23.29
C MET A 1 -13.12 -15.97 -22.05
N ASN A 2 -12.40 -16.08 -20.93
CA ASN A 2 -12.67 -15.20 -19.80
C ASN A 2 -12.14 -13.82 -20.21
N THR A 3 -13.04 -12.93 -20.62
CA THR A 3 -12.72 -11.52 -20.82
C THR A 3 -12.29 -10.96 -19.47
N HIS A 4 -11.12 -10.33 -19.44
CA HIS A 4 -10.59 -9.74 -18.22
C HIS A 4 -11.58 -8.69 -17.70
N PRO A 5 -11.79 -8.53 -16.38
CA PRO A 5 -12.83 -7.65 -15.86
C PRO A 5 -12.76 -6.22 -16.39
N TYR A 6 -11.55 -5.71 -16.69
CA TYR A 6 -11.34 -4.38 -17.26
C TYR A 6 -11.41 -4.28 -18.78
N ASP A 7 -11.61 -5.38 -19.52
CA ASP A 7 -11.73 -5.32 -20.99
C ASP A 7 -12.94 -4.48 -21.44
N SER A 8 -13.96 -4.36 -20.57
CA SER A 8 -15.13 -3.51 -20.79
C SER A 8 -14.89 -2.03 -20.47
N LEU A 9 -13.83 -1.68 -19.73
CA LEU A 9 -13.53 -0.31 -19.31
C LEU A 9 -12.84 0.50 -20.43
N THR A 10 -13.59 0.71 -21.50
CA THR A 10 -13.17 1.49 -22.67
C THR A 10 -13.05 2.99 -22.34
N PRO A 11 -12.30 3.77 -23.15
CA PRO A 11 -12.23 5.23 -22.99
C PRO A 11 -13.60 5.91 -22.89
N ASP A 12 -14.55 5.53 -23.75
CA ASP A 12 -15.92 6.06 -23.76
C ASP A 12 -16.62 5.76 -22.43
N MET A 13 -16.49 4.53 -21.93
CA MET A 13 -17.09 4.14 -20.65
C MET A 13 -16.50 4.90 -19.45
N VAL A 14 -15.21 5.25 -19.50
CA VAL A 14 -14.60 6.09 -18.46
C VAL A 14 -15.16 7.51 -18.50
N ILE A 15 -15.31 8.09 -19.70
CA ILE A 15 -15.90 9.42 -19.89
C ILE A 15 -17.35 9.42 -19.40
N ASP A 16 -18.17 8.47 -19.87
CA ASP A 16 -19.58 8.34 -19.48
C ASP A 16 -19.74 8.20 -17.96
N ALA A 17 -18.84 7.45 -17.30
CA ALA A 17 -18.85 7.31 -15.85
C ALA A 17 -18.62 8.66 -15.14
N VAL A 18 -17.62 9.43 -15.58
CA VAL A 18 -17.32 10.76 -15.00
C VAL A 18 -18.45 11.75 -15.26
N GLU A 19 -19.05 11.74 -16.46
CA GLU A 19 -20.17 12.61 -16.79
C GLU A 19 -21.45 12.23 -16.02
N SER A 20 -21.64 10.94 -15.72
CA SER A 20 -22.80 10.46 -14.93
C SER A 20 -22.88 11.05 -13.52
N VAL A 21 -21.74 11.52 -12.97
CA VAL A 21 -21.63 12.18 -11.66
C VAL A 21 -21.53 13.70 -11.75
N GLY A 22 -21.74 14.26 -12.96
CA GLY A 22 -21.96 15.69 -13.17
C GLY A 22 -20.73 16.49 -13.59
N TYR A 23 -19.63 15.85 -13.99
CA TYR A 23 -18.44 16.54 -14.52
C TYR A 23 -18.35 16.32 -16.03
N LEU A 24 -18.57 17.38 -16.82
CA LEU A 24 -18.49 17.33 -18.28
C LEU A 24 -17.05 17.17 -18.73
N SER A 25 -16.76 16.12 -19.52
CA SER A 25 -15.40 15.86 -19.97
C SER A 25 -15.08 16.63 -21.25
N ASP A 26 -13.84 17.12 -21.35
CA ASP A 26 -13.30 17.65 -22.60
C ASP A 26 -12.66 16.57 -23.51
N VAL A 27 -12.94 15.30 -23.21
CA VAL A 27 -12.50 14.09 -23.93
C VAL A 27 -10.99 13.80 -23.78
N ARG A 28 -10.21 14.66 -23.11
CA ARG A 28 -8.80 14.33 -22.80
C ARG A 28 -8.75 13.25 -21.74
N LEU A 29 -8.30 12.07 -22.14
CA LEU A 29 -8.13 10.92 -21.25
C LEU A 29 -6.67 10.45 -21.24
N LEU A 30 -6.10 10.31 -20.04
CA LEU A 30 -4.77 9.74 -19.85
C LEU A 30 -4.83 8.62 -18.83
N ALA A 31 -4.55 7.39 -19.25
CA ALA A 31 -4.37 6.28 -18.33
C ALA A 31 -3.09 6.48 -17.50
N LEU A 32 -3.21 6.38 -16.17
CA LEU A 32 -2.09 6.45 -15.24
C LEU A 32 -1.59 5.04 -14.92
N ASN A 33 -0.31 4.95 -14.55
CA ASN A 33 0.30 3.67 -14.21
C ASN A 33 -0.18 3.21 -12.83
N SER A 34 -1.24 2.39 -12.81
CA SER A 34 -1.73 1.68 -11.63
C SER A 34 -2.10 0.25 -12.05
N TYR A 35 -1.56 -0.72 -11.33
CA TYR A 35 -1.71 -2.15 -11.64
C TYR A 35 -2.89 -2.79 -10.95
N GLU A 36 -3.27 -2.27 -9.79
CA GLU A 36 -4.37 -2.82 -9.03
C GLU A 36 -5.71 -2.31 -9.55
N ASN A 37 -5.85 -1.00 -9.48
CA ASN A 37 -7.03 -0.26 -9.91
C ASN A 37 -6.74 0.36 -11.28
N ARG A 38 -7.78 0.59 -12.09
CA ARG A 38 -7.60 1.37 -13.32
C ARG A 38 -7.79 2.84 -12.97
N VAL A 39 -6.72 3.61 -13.15
CA VAL A 39 -6.70 5.03 -12.80
C VAL A 39 -6.51 5.85 -14.06
N TYR A 40 -7.36 6.84 -14.24
CA TYR A 40 -7.34 7.74 -15.38
C TYR A 40 -7.33 9.18 -14.91
N GLN A 41 -6.55 10.02 -15.57
CA GLN A 41 -6.74 11.46 -15.53
C GLN A 41 -7.73 11.84 -16.64
N VAL A 42 -8.83 12.48 -16.25
CA VAL A 42 -9.93 12.89 -17.12
C VAL A 42 -9.97 14.42 -17.16
N GLY A 43 -9.84 15.00 -18.35
CA GLY A 43 -10.00 16.43 -18.57
C GLY A 43 -11.46 16.85 -18.42
N ILE A 44 -11.69 17.94 -17.71
CA ILE A 44 -13.00 18.52 -17.41
C ILE A 44 -13.08 19.90 -18.08
N GLU A 45 -14.22 20.22 -18.70
CA GLU A 45 -14.42 21.51 -19.37
C GLU A 45 -14.19 22.68 -18.40
N ASP A 46 -13.36 23.65 -18.81
CA ASP A 46 -13.00 24.86 -18.06
C ASP A 46 -12.47 24.64 -16.62
N GLU A 47 -12.11 23.41 -16.26
CA GLU A 47 -11.66 23.02 -14.92
C GLU A 47 -10.33 22.25 -14.93
N THR A 48 -9.75 22.04 -13.75
CA THR A 48 -8.60 21.15 -13.59
C THR A 48 -9.01 19.70 -13.83
N PRO A 49 -8.19 18.88 -14.53
CA PRO A 49 -8.48 17.46 -14.70
C PRO A 49 -8.67 16.73 -13.36
N LEU A 50 -9.58 15.76 -13.35
CA LEU A 50 -9.82 14.88 -12.22
C LEU A 50 -9.10 13.55 -12.38
N ILE A 51 -8.91 12.85 -11.26
CA ILE A 51 -8.43 11.47 -11.25
C ILE A 51 -9.62 10.55 -10.99
N ALA A 52 -9.95 9.69 -11.95
CA ALA A 52 -10.94 8.64 -11.81
C ALA A 52 -10.25 7.31 -11.46
N LYS A 53 -10.56 6.75 -10.30
CA LYS A 53 -10.07 5.44 -9.84
C LYS A 53 -11.21 4.44 -9.90
N PHE A 54 -11.09 3.46 -10.77
CA PHE A 54 -12.00 2.31 -10.87
C PHE A 54 -11.43 1.16 -10.06
N TYR A 55 -12.16 0.76 -9.03
CA TYR A 55 -11.76 -0.31 -8.12
C TYR A 55 -11.80 -1.67 -8.81
N ARG A 56 -10.78 -2.51 -8.57
CA ARG A 56 -10.74 -3.87 -9.10
C ARG A 56 -11.93 -4.67 -8.58
N PRO A 57 -12.77 -5.22 -9.46
CA PRO A 57 -13.83 -6.13 -9.04
C PRO A 57 -13.25 -7.25 -8.17
N GLU A 58 -14.00 -7.61 -7.12
CA GLU A 58 -13.66 -8.71 -6.20
C GLU A 58 -12.42 -8.51 -5.32
N ARG A 59 -11.70 -7.37 -5.41
CA ARG A 59 -10.61 -7.03 -4.48
C ARG A 59 -11.16 -6.51 -3.14
N TRP A 60 -11.98 -5.47 -3.20
CA TRP A 60 -12.58 -4.85 -2.02
C TRP A 60 -14.10 -4.84 -2.11
N THR A 61 -14.75 -5.10 -0.99
CA THR A 61 -16.20 -4.90 -0.87
C THR A 61 -16.49 -3.40 -0.82
N ARG A 62 -17.74 -3.02 -1.12
CA ARG A 62 -18.20 -1.64 -0.94
C ARG A 62 -17.93 -1.12 0.47
N ALA A 63 -18.18 -1.94 1.49
CA ALA A 63 -18.00 -1.52 2.89
C ALA A 63 -16.53 -1.22 3.21
N GLN A 64 -15.59 -2.02 2.67
CA GLN A 64 -14.16 -1.77 2.77
C GLN A 64 -13.75 -0.48 2.06
N ILE A 65 -14.23 -0.24 0.84
CA ILE A 65 -13.92 1.00 0.12
C ILE A 65 -14.46 2.22 0.88
N MET A 66 -15.67 2.14 1.43
CA MET A 66 -16.25 3.21 2.22
C MET A 66 -15.45 3.50 3.51
N GLU A 67 -14.84 2.50 4.14
CA GLU A 67 -13.94 2.73 5.27
C GLU A 67 -12.64 3.47 4.87
N GLU A 68 -12.06 3.18 3.71
CA GLU A 68 -10.93 3.98 3.15
C GLU A 68 -11.37 5.42 2.91
N HIS A 69 -12.52 5.61 2.26
CA HIS A 69 -13.06 6.94 1.99
C HIS A 69 -13.26 7.74 3.27
N GLN A 70 -13.93 7.14 4.26
CA GLN A 70 -14.17 7.77 5.55
C GLN A 70 -12.85 8.13 6.25
N PHE A 71 -11.86 7.24 6.25
CA PHE A 71 -10.57 7.53 6.85
C PHE A 71 -9.83 8.66 6.11
N SER A 72 -9.83 8.65 4.77
CA SER A 72 -9.21 9.72 3.98
C SER A 72 -9.86 11.08 4.18
N LEU A 73 -11.19 11.12 4.37
CA LEU A 73 -11.94 12.34 4.69
C LEU A 73 -11.62 12.83 6.11
N GLU A 74 -11.57 11.94 7.11
CA GLU A 74 -11.15 12.29 8.48
C GLU A 74 -9.75 12.92 8.51
N LEU A 75 -8.82 12.37 7.71
CA LEU A 75 -7.47 12.91 7.57
C LEU A 75 -7.48 14.30 6.92
N GLN A 76 -8.27 14.48 5.86
CA GLN A 76 -8.41 15.78 5.19
C GLN A 76 -9.05 16.83 6.12
N ASP A 77 -10.08 16.46 6.88
CA ASP A 77 -10.75 17.30 7.87
C ASP A 77 -9.80 17.71 9.01
N ALA A 78 -8.85 16.85 9.35
CA ALA A 78 -7.76 17.15 10.29
C ALA A 78 -6.62 17.99 9.67
N GLU A 79 -6.83 18.58 8.49
CA GLU A 79 -5.88 19.38 7.71
C GLU A 79 -4.58 18.63 7.40
N ILE A 80 -4.66 17.31 7.22
CA ILE A 80 -3.54 16.47 6.80
C ILE A 80 -3.54 16.39 5.28
N SER A 81 -2.36 16.48 4.69
CA SER A 81 -2.21 16.47 3.24
C SER A 81 -2.37 15.06 2.67
N VAL A 82 -3.63 14.65 2.51
CA VAL A 82 -4.04 13.43 1.81
C VAL A 82 -4.99 13.78 0.68
N VAL A 83 -5.07 12.91 -0.32
CA VAL A 83 -6.02 13.06 -1.43
C VAL A 83 -7.25 12.21 -1.16
N ALA A 84 -8.24 12.79 -0.49
CA ALA A 84 -9.55 12.19 -0.25
C ALA A 84 -10.42 12.18 -1.53
N PRO A 85 -11.38 11.25 -1.66
CA PRO A 85 -12.33 11.26 -2.76
C PRO A 85 -13.23 12.51 -2.70
N LEU A 86 -13.65 12.97 -3.86
CA LEU A 86 -14.65 14.03 -3.99
C LEU A 86 -15.98 13.56 -3.44
N VAL A 87 -16.60 14.42 -2.62
CA VAL A 87 -17.96 14.23 -2.12
C VAL A 87 -18.91 14.94 -3.08
N ASP A 88 -19.83 14.21 -3.68
CA ASP A 88 -20.84 14.80 -4.55
C ASP A 88 -21.91 15.60 -3.77
N LYS A 89 -22.84 16.22 -4.49
CA LYS A 89 -23.92 17.03 -3.89
C LYS A 89 -24.85 16.23 -2.97
N SER A 90 -24.86 14.90 -3.08
CA SER A 90 -25.65 13.99 -2.25
C SER A 90 -24.89 13.47 -1.02
N GLY A 91 -23.59 13.78 -0.90
CA GLY A 91 -22.72 13.23 0.14
C GLY A 91 -22.06 11.91 -0.24
N THR A 92 -22.13 11.50 -1.52
CA THR A 92 -21.59 10.22 -2.01
C THR A 92 -20.18 10.40 -2.54
N THR A 93 -19.30 9.44 -2.22
CA THR A 93 -17.91 9.39 -2.69
C THR A 93 -17.60 8.19 -3.60
N LEU A 94 -18.41 7.13 -3.50
CA LEU A 94 -18.27 5.88 -4.26
C LEU A 94 -19.48 5.67 -5.16
N HIS A 95 -19.23 5.61 -6.46
CA HIS A 95 -20.24 5.53 -7.50
C HIS A 95 -20.18 4.19 -8.24
N ASP A 96 -21.25 3.83 -8.93
CA ASP A 96 -21.33 2.63 -9.77
C ASP A 96 -21.56 3.03 -11.22
N PHE A 97 -20.76 2.47 -12.14
CA PHE A 97 -21.00 2.63 -13.56
C PHE A 97 -20.56 1.40 -14.34
N GLY A 98 -21.46 0.84 -15.16
CA GLY A 98 -21.20 -0.32 -16.02
C GLY A 98 -20.59 -1.53 -15.31
N GLY A 99 -20.93 -1.75 -14.04
CA GLY A 99 -20.43 -2.88 -13.24
C GLY A 99 -19.14 -2.62 -12.46
N PHE A 100 -18.61 -1.39 -12.50
CA PHE A 100 -17.47 -0.99 -11.68
C PHE A 100 -17.89 -0.02 -10.59
N MET A 101 -17.25 -0.16 -9.43
CA MET A 101 -17.24 0.88 -8.41
C MET A 101 -16.10 1.85 -8.71
N PHE A 102 -16.35 3.15 -8.65
CA PHE A 102 -15.33 4.17 -8.91
C PHE A 102 -15.50 5.40 -8.01
N ALA A 103 -14.39 6.11 -7.82
CA ALA A 103 -14.35 7.37 -7.08
C ALA A 103 -13.53 8.41 -7.86
N LEU A 104 -13.86 9.68 -7.65
CA LEU A 104 -13.15 10.81 -8.25
C LEU A 104 -12.29 11.52 -7.21
N PHE A 105 -11.11 11.97 -7.62
CA PHE A 105 -10.15 12.62 -6.73
C PHE A 105 -9.62 13.90 -7.40
N GLN A 106 -9.30 14.90 -6.59
CA GLN A 106 -8.57 16.07 -7.08
C GLN A 106 -7.18 15.64 -7.56
N ARG A 107 -6.78 16.12 -8.74
CA ARG A 107 -5.42 15.93 -9.20
C ARG A 107 -4.44 16.70 -8.32
N ARG A 108 -3.50 15.99 -7.71
CA ARG A 108 -2.32 16.57 -7.07
C ARG A 108 -1.07 16.21 -7.87
N GLY A 109 -0.14 17.15 -7.91
CA GLY A 109 1.16 16.97 -8.56
C GLY A 109 2.28 17.22 -7.56
N GLY A 110 3.38 16.49 -7.74
CA GLY A 110 4.59 16.59 -6.93
C GLY A 110 5.61 15.57 -7.44
N TYR A 111 6.73 15.48 -6.75
CA TYR A 111 7.79 14.51 -7.03
C TYR A 111 8.02 13.62 -5.81
N PRO A 112 8.59 12.40 -5.95
CA PRO A 112 8.89 11.57 -4.79
C PRO A 112 9.82 12.30 -3.81
N PRO A 113 9.62 12.16 -2.48
CA PRO A 113 10.51 12.78 -1.50
C PRO A 113 11.92 12.16 -1.56
N GLU A 114 12.94 12.98 -1.29
CA GLU A 114 14.31 12.50 -1.15
C GLU A 114 14.52 11.99 0.28
N LEU A 115 14.60 10.66 0.46
CA LEU A 115 14.79 10.02 1.78
C LEU A 115 16.22 10.14 2.34
N ASP A 116 17.15 10.64 1.52
CA ASP A 116 18.52 10.94 1.94
C ASP A 116 18.63 12.28 2.67
N ASN A 117 17.59 13.11 2.54
CA ASN A 117 17.49 14.37 3.25
C ASN A 117 16.76 14.16 4.59
N LEU A 118 17.47 14.36 5.69
CA LEU A 118 16.94 14.19 7.05
C LEU A 118 15.81 15.18 7.36
N ASP A 119 15.85 16.40 6.83
CA ASP A 119 14.77 17.38 7.01
C ASP A 119 13.45 16.88 6.37
N ASN A 120 13.56 16.18 5.23
CA ASN A 120 12.39 15.56 4.60
C ASN A 120 11.85 14.42 5.49
N LEU A 121 12.72 13.59 6.05
CA LEU A 121 12.33 12.50 6.95
C LEU A 121 11.63 13.01 8.20
N PHE A 122 12.11 14.11 8.77
CA PHE A 122 11.46 14.76 9.90
C PHE A 122 10.04 15.22 9.57
N VAL A 123 9.83 15.88 8.42
CA VAL A 123 8.48 16.30 7.96
C VAL A 123 7.59 15.10 7.65
N LEU A 124 8.14 14.02 7.08
CA LEU A 124 7.40 12.76 6.87
C LEU A 124 6.97 12.16 8.21
N GLY A 125 7.88 12.10 9.18
CA GLY A 125 7.60 11.69 10.55
C GLY A 125 6.47 12.49 11.16
N ARG A 126 6.56 13.82 11.11
CA ARG A 126 5.50 14.75 11.57
C ARG A 126 4.15 14.44 10.94
N THR A 127 4.12 14.25 9.63
CA THR A 127 2.89 13.98 8.90
C THR A 127 2.31 12.61 9.28
N LEU A 128 3.14 11.59 9.42
CA LEU A 128 2.73 10.27 9.92
C LEU A 128 2.23 10.33 11.37
N GLY A 129 2.83 11.14 12.23
CA GLY A 129 2.36 11.36 13.60
C GLY A 129 0.93 11.89 13.61
N ARG A 130 0.60 12.82 12.72
CA ARG A 130 -0.76 13.32 12.53
C ARG A 130 -1.70 12.24 11.97
N ILE A 131 -1.28 11.51 10.93
CA ILE A 131 -2.07 10.43 10.33
C ILE A 131 -2.41 9.37 11.37
N HIS A 132 -1.43 8.91 12.13
CA HIS A 132 -1.61 7.89 13.17
C HIS A 132 -2.39 8.43 14.38
N GLY A 133 -2.30 9.72 14.68
CA GLY A 133 -3.15 10.37 15.68
C GLY A 133 -4.64 10.20 15.36
N VAL A 134 -5.03 10.50 14.12
CA VAL A 134 -6.39 10.23 13.61
C VAL A 134 -6.64 8.72 13.55
N GLY A 135 -5.68 7.94 13.06
CA GLY A 135 -5.78 6.50 12.89
C GLY A 135 -6.02 5.72 14.19
N ARG A 136 -5.62 6.27 15.34
CA ARG A 136 -5.86 5.74 16.69
C ARG A 136 -7.26 6.03 17.24
N ALA A 137 -7.95 7.03 16.70
CA ALA A 137 -9.23 7.49 17.24
C ALA A 137 -10.38 6.48 17.02
N ALA A 138 -10.26 5.62 16.00
CA ALA A 138 -11.22 4.55 15.70
C ALA A 138 -10.52 3.35 15.07
N LYS A 139 -11.25 2.24 14.95
CA LYS A 139 -10.79 1.03 14.26
C LYS A 139 -11.59 0.82 12.99
N PHE A 140 -10.94 0.25 11.99
CA PHE A 140 -11.67 -0.37 10.90
C PHE A 140 -12.42 -1.62 11.38
N SER A 141 -13.60 -1.82 10.82
CA SER A 141 -14.46 -2.98 11.03
C SER A 141 -14.47 -3.93 9.83
N GLU A 142 -14.26 -3.41 8.63
CA GLU A 142 -14.35 -4.15 7.36
C GLU A 142 -12.98 -4.28 6.68
N ARG A 143 -12.15 -3.24 6.75
CA ARG A 143 -10.77 -3.25 6.27
C ARG A 143 -9.95 -4.25 7.04
N ILE A 144 -8.93 -4.71 6.35
CA ILE A 144 -8.16 -5.85 6.77
C ILE A 144 -7.26 -5.49 7.95
N THR A 145 -6.94 -6.49 8.76
CA THR A 145 -5.83 -6.40 9.70
C THR A 145 -4.62 -7.12 9.11
N ILE A 146 -3.44 -6.49 9.13
CA ILE A 146 -2.20 -7.14 8.73
C ILE A 146 -1.90 -8.28 9.69
N SER A 147 -1.79 -9.50 9.16
CA SER A 147 -1.58 -10.72 9.93
C SER A 147 -0.62 -11.67 9.21
N VAL A 148 0.04 -12.54 9.99
CA VAL A 148 0.91 -13.59 9.46
C VAL A 148 0.14 -14.53 8.54
N GLU A 149 -1.11 -14.84 8.88
CA GLU A 149 -1.94 -15.72 8.05
C GLU A 149 -2.10 -15.16 6.63
N ARG A 150 -2.60 -13.93 6.54
CA ARG A 150 -2.93 -13.28 5.26
C ARG A 150 -1.69 -12.91 4.44
N MET A 151 -0.62 -12.51 5.12
CA MET A 151 0.56 -11.94 4.46
C MET A 151 1.68 -12.95 4.25
N LEU A 152 1.66 -14.10 4.92
CA LEU A 152 2.72 -15.11 4.79
C LEU A 152 2.19 -16.53 4.57
N ASN A 153 1.24 -17.00 5.37
CA ASN A 153 0.77 -18.39 5.28
C ASN A 153 0.00 -18.68 3.99
N GLU A 154 -1.08 -17.93 3.72
CA GLU A 154 -1.87 -18.10 2.50
C GLU A 154 -1.03 -17.79 1.23
N PRO A 155 -0.23 -16.70 1.18
CA PRO A 155 0.60 -16.39 0.02
C PRO A 155 1.63 -17.48 -0.30
N SER A 156 2.38 -17.96 0.69
CA SER A 156 3.41 -19.00 0.45
C SER A 156 2.80 -20.34 0.05
N ALA A 157 1.65 -20.72 0.62
CA ALA A 157 0.95 -21.94 0.23
C ALA A 157 0.48 -21.85 -1.23
N TYR A 158 -0.14 -20.72 -1.61
CA TYR A 158 -0.55 -20.45 -2.99
C TYR A 158 0.63 -20.50 -3.96
N LEU A 159 1.75 -19.87 -3.61
CA LEU A 159 2.95 -19.87 -4.44
C LEU A 159 3.52 -21.27 -4.62
N LEU A 160 3.66 -22.03 -3.53
CA LEU A 160 4.18 -23.40 -3.55
C LEU A 160 3.34 -24.31 -4.44
N GLU A 161 2.02 -24.18 -4.40
CA GLU A 161 1.10 -24.98 -5.21
C GLU A 161 1.11 -24.59 -6.70
N ASN A 162 1.20 -23.29 -7.02
CA ASN A 162 0.85 -22.80 -8.35
C ASN A 162 2.04 -22.25 -9.17
N PHE A 163 3.14 -21.85 -8.53
CA PHE A 163 4.19 -21.06 -9.19
C PHE A 163 5.61 -21.57 -8.99
N ILE A 164 5.92 -22.20 -7.85
CA ILE A 164 7.29 -22.65 -7.57
C ILE A 164 7.64 -23.86 -8.46
N PRO A 165 8.71 -23.79 -9.27
CA PRO A 165 9.16 -24.90 -10.10
C PRO A 165 9.51 -26.14 -9.26
N ASP A 166 9.28 -27.34 -9.80
CA ASP A 166 9.56 -28.62 -9.12
C ASP A 166 11.00 -28.71 -8.59
N SER A 167 11.97 -28.15 -9.32
CA SER A 167 13.39 -28.09 -8.92
C SER A 167 13.63 -27.29 -7.64
N LEU A 168 12.75 -26.36 -7.30
CA LEU A 168 12.87 -25.41 -6.20
C LEU A 168 11.86 -25.65 -5.06
N GLN A 169 10.82 -26.48 -5.26
CA GLN A 169 9.75 -26.71 -4.28
C GLN A 169 10.28 -27.14 -2.91
N ALA A 170 11.19 -28.11 -2.85
CA ALA A 170 11.74 -28.59 -1.58
C ALA A 170 12.49 -27.46 -0.82
N ALA A 171 13.24 -26.63 -1.54
CA ALA A 171 13.95 -25.50 -0.96
C ALA A 171 12.97 -24.42 -0.46
N TYR A 172 11.94 -24.10 -1.25
CA TYR A 172 10.93 -23.11 -0.89
C TYR A 172 10.06 -23.55 0.29
N ASP A 173 9.56 -24.79 0.29
CA ASP A 173 8.74 -25.34 1.38
C ASP A 173 9.52 -25.36 2.70
N SER A 174 10.75 -25.88 2.67
CA SER A 174 11.58 -25.92 3.87
C SER A 174 11.87 -24.53 4.44
N LEU A 175 12.25 -23.58 3.59
CA LEU A 175 12.56 -22.21 3.97
C LEU A 175 11.33 -21.45 4.49
N THR A 176 10.19 -21.56 3.79
CA THR A 176 8.96 -20.86 4.20
C THR A 176 8.41 -21.42 5.50
N ARG A 177 8.58 -22.72 5.80
CA ARG A 177 8.24 -23.28 7.12
C ARG A 177 9.05 -22.62 8.23
N ASP A 178 10.36 -22.45 8.04
CA ASP A 178 11.25 -21.82 9.02
C ASP A 178 10.91 -20.33 9.21
N LEU A 179 10.66 -19.61 8.10
CA LEU A 179 10.21 -18.22 8.13
C LEU A 179 8.87 -18.07 8.87
N LYS A 180 7.88 -18.92 8.58
CA LYS A 180 6.57 -18.91 9.26
C LYS A 180 6.72 -19.07 10.76
N ALA A 181 7.58 -19.99 11.21
CA ALA A 181 7.83 -20.21 12.62
C ALA A 181 8.44 -18.96 13.29
N GLN A 182 9.48 -18.37 12.69
CA GLN A 182 10.14 -17.19 13.26
C GLN A 182 9.24 -15.95 13.23
N VAL A 183 8.60 -15.67 12.09
CA VAL A 183 7.69 -14.54 11.93
C VAL A 183 6.51 -14.65 12.89
N SER A 184 5.91 -15.84 13.03
CA SER A 184 4.82 -16.04 14.00
C SER A 184 5.30 -15.81 15.44
N ASN A 185 6.48 -16.30 15.79
CA ASN A 185 7.04 -16.12 17.13
C ASN A 185 7.34 -14.65 17.48
N ILE A 186 7.73 -13.84 16.49
CA ILE A 186 7.96 -12.40 16.67
C ILE A 186 6.63 -11.64 16.70
N TYR A 187 5.73 -11.94 15.76
CA TYR A 187 4.52 -11.15 15.54
C TYR A 187 3.37 -11.50 16.50
N GLN A 188 3.41 -12.65 17.18
CA GLN A 188 2.44 -13.00 18.25
C GLN A 188 2.46 -12.01 19.41
N GLU A 189 3.52 -11.20 19.54
CA GLU A 189 3.62 -10.18 20.58
C GLU A 189 2.77 -8.94 20.30
N VAL A 190 2.38 -8.72 19.05
CA VAL A 190 1.51 -7.62 18.65
C VAL A 190 0.17 -7.78 19.38
N GLN A 191 -0.18 -6.77 20.16
CA GLN A 191 -1.44 -6.73 20.90
C GLN A 191 -2.51 -5.96 20.12
N PRO A 192 -3.81 -6.20 20.39
CA PRO A 192 -4.90 -5.43 19.80
C PRO A 192 -4.84 -3.91 20.06
N SER A 193 -4.05 -3.47 21.05
CA SER A 193 -3.77 -2.06 21.36
C SER A 193 -2.67 -1.45 20.50
N ASP A 194 -1.81 -2.28 19.88
CA ASP A 194 -0.76 -1.82 18.98
C ASP A 194 -1.31 -1.53 17.58
N LEU A 195 -2.51 -2.04 17.26
CA LEU A 195 -3.15 -1.93 15.96
C LEU A 195 -3.93 -0.61 15.83
N ILE A 196 -3.57 0.17 14.82
CA ILE A 196 -4.18 1.44 14.46
C ILE A 196 -4.52 1.44 12.97
N ARG A 197 -5.38 2.36 12.52
CA ARG A 197 -5.59 2.58 11.08
C ARG A 197 -4.33 3.22 10.51
N VAL A 198 -3.68 2.52 9.58
CA VAL A 198 -2.45 2.95 8.90
C VAL A 198 -2.72 3.15 7.40
N HIS A 199 -1.80 3.84 6.72
CA HIS A 199 -1.74 3.86 5.26
C HIS A 199 -1.50 2.47 4.69
N GLY A 200 -0.72 1.62 5.36
CA GLY A 200 -0.52 0.21 5.05
C GLY A 200 0.48 -0.06 3.92
N ASP A 201 0.57 0.84 2.95
CA ASP A 201 1.57 0.84 1.86
C ASP A 201 2.35 2.17 1.76
N CYS A 202 2.85 2.65 2.89
CA CYS A 202 3.56 3.92 2.99
C CYS A 202 5.01 3.83 2.47
N HIS A 203 5.21 4.05 1.17
CA HIS A 203 6.53 4.15 0.55
C HIS A 203 6.63 5.38 -0.37
N VAL A 204 7.85 5.72 -0.81
CA VAL A 204 8.12 6.94 -1.61
C VAL A 204 7.28 7.09 -2.89
N GLY A 205 6.78 5.98 -3.45
CA GLY A 205 5.93 6.00 -4.64
C GLY A 205 4.52 6.53 -4.36
N ASN A 206 4.06 6.43 -3.12
CA ASN A 206 2.75 6.86 -2.65
C ASN A 206 2.83 8.21 -1.91
N ILE A 207 3.93 8.95 -2.09
CA ILE A 207 4.14 10.27 -1.48
C ILE A 207 4.56 11.26 -2.57
N LEU A 208 3.78 12.32 -2.73
CA LEU A 208 4.12 13.45 -3.59
C LEU A 208 4.61 14.60 -2.74
N TRP A 209 5.85 15.01 -2.96
CA TRP A 209 6.49 16.13 -2.30
C TRP A 209 6.36 17.40 -3.14
N ARG A 210 5.90 18.48 -2.52
CA ARG A 210 5.85 19.81 -3.13
C ARG A 210 5.74 20.88 -2.05
N ASP A 211 6.42 22.01 -2.23
CA ASP A 211 6.33 23.18 -1.33
C ASP A 211 6.57 22.83 0.15
N ASN A 212 7.54 21.93 0.42
CA ASN A 212 7.85 21.37 1.75
C ASN A 212 6.66 20.66 2.44
N CYS A 213 5.72 20.17 1.64
CA CYS A 213 4.58 19.39 2.09
C CYS A 213 4.65 17.98 1.49
N ALA A 214 4.43 16.97 2.33
CA ALA A 214 4.25 15.59 1.90
C ALA A 214 2.75 15.34 1.67
N HIS A 215 2.37 15.15 0.41
CA HIS A 215 1.02 14.72 0.03
C HIS A 215 1.00 13.19 -0.05
N PHE A 216 0.30 12.54 0.87
CA PHE A 216 0.11 11.10 0.84
C PHE A 216 -1.02 10.77 -0.13
N VAL A 217 -0.80 9.76 -0.98
CA VAL A 217 -1.75 9.31 -1.99
C VAL A 217 -1.96 7.80 -1.88
N ASP A 218 -3.08 7.34 -2.42
CA ASP A 218 -3.42 5.92 -2.52
C ASP A 218 -3.55 5.16 -1.19
N LEU A 219 -4.65 5.43 -0.48
CA LEU A 219 -5.05 4.68 0.71
C LEU A 219 -5.74 3.34 0.39
N ASP A 220 -5.56 2.78 -0.82
CA ASP A 220 -6.22 1.52 -1.21
C ASP A 220 -5.83 0.33 -0.35
N ASP A 221 -4.63 0.37 0.21
CA ASP A 221 -4.05 -0.66 1.08
C ASP A 221 -4.10 -0.26 2.57
N CYS A 222 -4.90 0.75 2.93
CA CYS A 222 -5.10 1.10 4.33
C CYS A 222 -5.64 -0.09 5.13
N ALA A 223 -5.10 -0.27 6.32
CA ALA A 223 -5.34 -1.47 7.12
C ALA A 223 -5.22 -1.18 8.61
N MET A 224 -5.61 -2.14 9.44
CA MET A 224 -5.20 -2.18 10.84
C MET A 224 -3.80 -2.80 10.93
N ALA A 225 -2.83 -2.06 11.46
CA ALA A 225 -1.47 -2.55 11.67
C ALA A 225 -0.75 -1.77 12.80
N PRO A 226 0.39 -2.27 13.29
CA PRO A 226 1.32 -1.45 14.07
C PRO A 226 1.77 -0.20 13.31
N ALA A 227 1.97 0.91 14.02
CA ALA A 227 2.47 2.18 13.46
C ALA A 227 3.79 2.02 12.68
N VAL A 228 4.66 1.10 13.10
CA VAL A 228 5.93 0.85 12.40
C VAL A 228 5.74 0.44 10.95
N GLN A 229 4.57 -0.13 10.57
CA GLN A 229 4.26 -0.52 9.20
C GLN A 229 4.45 0.64 8.21
N ASP A 230 4.09 1.85 8.61
CA ASP A 230 4.19 3.03 7.75
C ASP A 230 5.55 3.75 7.85
N ILE A 231 6.45 3.28 8.73
CA ILE A 231 7.73 3.93 9.03
C ILE A 231 8.90 3.18 8.41
N TRP A 232 8.92 1.85 8.53
CA TRP A 232 10.13 1.07 8.23
C TRP A 232 10.56 1.14 6.76
N MET A 233 9.63 1.42 5.85
CA MET A 233 9.88 1.52 4.41
C MET A 233 10.65 2.78 4.00
N PHE A 234 10.82 3.76 4.90
CA PHE A 234 11.67 4.93 4.66
C PHE A 234 13.15 4.66 4.97
N LEU A 235 13.45 3.57 5.67
CA LEU A 235 14.78 3.29 6.19
C LEU A 235 15.59 2.49 5.16
N SER A 236 16.74 3.03 4.77
CA SER A 236 17.59 2.42 3.74
C SER A 236 19.09 2.52 4.04
N GLY A 237 19.85 1.60 3.43
CA GLY A 237 21.30 1.52 3.60
C GLY A 237 21.75 0.81 4.89
N GLU A 238 23.00 1.08 5.27
CA GLU A 238 23.67 0.46 6.40
C GLU A 238 22.98 0.75 7.75
N ARG A 239 23.20 -0.12 8.73
CA ARG A 239 22.54 -0.06 10.04
C ARG A 239 22.61 1.32 10.70
N HIS A 240 23.79 1.93 10.77
CA HIS A 240 23.96 3.25 11.39
C HIS A 240 23.14 4.33 10.67
N ARG A 241 23.11 4.31 9.33
CA ARG A 241 22.31 5.24 8.53
C ARG A 241 20.81 5.04 8.79
N ARG A 242 20.33 3.80 8.81
CA ARG A 242 18.92 3.49 9.14
C ARG A 242 18.54 3.99 10.53
N GLN A 243 19.45 3.92 11.51
CA GLN A 243 19.20 4.43 12.86
C GLN A 243 19.13 5.97 12.91
N LEU A 244 19.98 6.67 12.14
CA LEU A 244 19.88 8.13 11.99
C LEU A 244 18.56 8.52 11.32
N GLN A 245 18.20 7.88 10.20
CA GLN A 245 16.92 8.11 9.52
C GLN A 245 15.73 7.85 10.45
N LEU A 246 15.78 6.76 11.22
CA LEU A 246 14.74 6.42 12.19
C LEU A 246 14.63 7.49 13.27
N ALA A 247 15.74 8.01 13.79
CA ALA A 247 15.73 9.07 14.81
C ALA A 247 15.00 10.31 14.30
N GLU A 248 15.29 10.76 13.08
CA GLU A 248 14.64 11.93 12.46
C GLU A 248 13.14 11.71 12.21
N VAL A 249 12.76 10.54 11.67
CA VAL A 249 11.35 10.20 11.48
C VAL A 249 10.61 10.17 12.82
N VAL A 250 11.20 9.54 13.83
CA VAL A 250 10.58 9.42 15.16
C VAL A 250 10.51 10.76 15.88
N GLU A 251 11.52 11.63 15.72
CA GLU A 251 11.51 12.99 16.28
C GLU A 251 10.32 13.79 15.75
N GLY A 252 10.14 13.83 14.42
CA GLY A 252 8.98 14.48 13.81
C GLY A 252 7.66 13.82 14.21
N TYR A 253 7.61 12.49 14.22
CA TYR A 253 6.43 11.72 14.61
C TYR A 253 5.96 12.03 16.04
N SER A 254 6.93 12.20 16.95
CA SER A 254 6.71 12.45 18.37
C SER A 254 6.14 13.82 18.69
N GLU A 255 6.06 14.74 17.72
CA GLU A 255 5.30 15.98 17.89
C GLU A 255 3.79 15.74 18.05
N PHE A 256 3.27 14.60 17.56
CA PHE A 256 1.83 14.30 17.56
C PHE A 256 1.47 12.96 18.19
N CYS A 257 2.40 12.00 18.24
CA CYS A 257 2.17 10.67 18.79
C CYS A 257 3.44 10.08 19.40
N ASP A 258 3.35 9.44 20.56
CA ASP A 258 4.48 8.67 21.08
C ASP A 258 4.75 7.44 20.20
N PHE A 259 6.01 7.25 19.79
CA PHE A 259 6.45 6.02 19.13
C PHE A 259 6.93 5.00 20.16
N ASP A 260 6.40 3.78 20.11
CA ASP A 260 6.84 2.69 20.97
C ASP A 260 8.03 1.95 20.32
N PRO A 261 9.25 2.03 20.88
CA PRO A 261 10.42 1.40 20.29
C PRO A 261 10.33 -0.13 20.20
N ARG A 262 9.45 -0.77 20.98
CA ARG A 262 9.22 -2.22 20.86
C ARG A 262 8.78 -2.60 19.45
N GLN A 263 8.09 -1.71 18.73
CA GLN A 263 7.61 -2.02 17.38
C GLN A 263 8.75 -2.24 16.37
N LEU A 264 9.97 -1.75 16.65
CA LEU A 264 11.13 -1.94 15.78
C LEU A 264 11.50 -3.41 15.59
N ARG A 265 11.14 -4.27 16.55
CA ARG A 265 11.37 -5.72 16.45
C ARG A 265 10.47 -6.40 15.40
N TRP A 266 9.39 -5.75 14.98
CA TRP A 266 8.45 -6.30 14.00
C TRP A 266 8.85 -5.96 12.56
N VAL A 267 9.86 -5.12 12.34
CA VAL A 267 10.26 -4.65 11.01
C VAL A 267 10.62 -5.80 10.07
N GLU A 268 11.50 -6.72 10.50
CA GLU A 268 11.92 -7.84 9.66
C GLU A 268 10.79 -8.85 9.43
N ALA A 269 9.89 -9.01 10.40
CA ALA A 269 8.68 -9.82 10.27
C ALA A 269 7.72 -9.23 9.21
N LEU A 270 7.47 -7.91 9.27
CA LEU A 270 6.64 -7.19 8.30
C LEU A 270 7.27 -7.18 6.90
N ARG A 271 8.59 -7.04 6.81
CA ARG A 271 9.32 -7.12 5.53
C ARG A 271 9.21 -8.50 4.91
N THR A 272 9.42 -9.56 5.69
CA THR A 272 9.25 -10.95 5.24
C THR A 272 7.84 -11.19 4.73
N MET A 273 6.83 -10.75 5.50
CA MET A 273 5.42 -10.78 5.10
C MET A 273 5.20 -10.05 3.76
N ARG A 274 5.74 -8.83 3.60
CA ARG A 274 5.61 -8.05 2.36
C ARG A 274 6.22 -8.76 1.14
N ILE A 275 7.42 -9.34 1.28
CA ILE A 275 8.12 -10.02 0.18
C ILE A 275 7.31 -11.20 -0.36
N VAL A 276 6.83 -12.08 0.53
CA VAL A 276 6.04 -13.26 0.12
C VAL A 276 4.66 -12.83 -0.40
N HIS A 277 4.00 -11.90 0.28
CA HIS A 277 2.70 -11.38 -0.16
C HIS A 277 2.78 -10.75 -1.55
N TYR A 278 3.83 -9.97 -1.85
CA TYR A 278 4.01 -9.33 -3.15
C TYR A 278 4.20 -10.35 -4.28
N ALA A 279 4.98 -11.40 -4.07
CA ALA A 279 5.13 -12.48 -5.05
C ALA A 279 3.79 -13.18 -5.33
N ALA A 280 3.00 -13.45 -4.30
CA ALA A 280 1.66 -14.03 -4.47
C ALA A 280 0.67 -13.05 -5.11
N TRP A 281 0.80 -11.75 -4.83
CA TRP A 281 0.00 -10.70 -5.43
C TRP A 281 0.18 -10.65 -6.96
N LEU A 282 1.42 -10.77 -7.44
CA LEU A 282 1.75 -10.94 -8.86
C LEU A 282 1.13 -12.24 -9.40
N GLY A 283 1.33 -13.35 -8.71
CA GLY A 283 0.83 -14.66 -9.13
C GLY A 283 -0.70 -14.72 -9.27
N ARG A 284 -1.44 -14.12 -8.31
CA ARG A 284 -2.92 -14.05 -8.34
C ARG A 284 -3.47 -13.21 -9.50
N ARG A 285 -2.62 -12.38 -10.13
CA ARG A 285 -2.99 -11.50 -11.23
C ARG A 285 -2.31 -11.89 -12.54
N TRP A 286 -1.62 -13.03 -12.58
CA TRP A 286 -0.80 -13.41 -13.72
C TRP A 286 -1.61 -13.65 -15.01
N GLU A 287 -2.90 -13.97 -14.89
CA GLU A 287 -3.81 -14.10 -16.02
C GLU A 287 -4.25 -12.74 -16.62
N ASP A 288 -4.08 -11.62 -15.90
CA ASP A 288 -4.31 -10.27 -16.43
C ASP A 288 -3.23 -9.95 -17.47
N PRO A 289 -3.55 -9.72 -18.75
CA PRO A 289 -2.56 -9.50 -19.80
C PRO A 289 -1.61 -8.31 -19.55
N ALA A 290 -1.99 -7.36 -18.70
CA ALA A 290 -1.10 -6.26 -18.30
C ALA A 290 0.08 -6.75 -17.45
N PHE A 291 -0.11 -7.78 -16.62
CA PHE A 291 0.91 -8.24 -15.68
C PHE A 291 2.09 -8.92 -16.37
N PRO A 292 1.93 -9.94 -17.23
CA PRO A 292 3.06 -10.53 -17.96
C PRO A 292 3.80 -9.53 -18.86
N ARG A 293 3.12 -8.48 -19.35
CA ARG A 293 3.74 -7.43 -20.17
C ARG A 293 4.59 -6.47 -19.35
N SER A 294 4.16 -6.12 -18.13
CA SER A 294 4.87 -5.19 -17.25
C SER A 294 5.93 -5.86 -16.37
N PHE A 295 5.71 -7.13 -16.03
CA PHE A 295 6.57 -7.91 -15.13
C PHE A 295 7.22 -9.07 -15.88
N THR A 296 7.89 -8.79 -17.01
CA THR A 296 8.49 -9.80 -17.89
C THR A 296 9.54 -10.70 -17.23
N TRP A 297 10.03 -10.30 -16.06
CA TRP A 297 10.99 -11.04 -15.25
C TRP A 297 10.33 -12.07 -14.30
N PHE A 298 9.05 -11.90 -13.96
CA PHE A 298 8.33 -12.76 -13.03
C PHE A 298 8.00 -14.13 -13.64
N ASN A 299 7.78 -15.12 -12.78
CA ASN A 299 7.48 -16.51 -13.16
C ASN A 299 8.53 -17.16 -14.08
N THR A 300 9.80 -16.80 -13.87
CA THR A 300 10.95 -17.47 -14.47
C THR A 300 11.69 -18.27 -13.42
N GLU A 301 12.40 -19.34 -13.80
CA GLU A 301 13.20 -20.12 -12.85
C GLU A 301 14.26 -19.26 -12.15
N ARG A 302 14.83 -18.29 -12.88
CA ARG A 302 15.75 -17.29 -12.32
C ARG A 302 15.09 -16.46 -11.22
N TYR A 303 13.90 -15.91 -11.47
CA TYR A 303 13.18 -15.12 -10.49
C TYR A 303 12.90 -15.93 -9.22
N TRP A 304 12.44 -17.18 -9.35
CA TRP A 304 12.18 -18.02 -8.18
C TRP A 304 13.45 -18.37 -7.41
N GLY A 305 14.58 -18.56 -8.10
CA GLY A 305 15.89 -18.70 -7.46
C GLY A 305 16.31 -17.47 -6.67
N GLU A 306 16.16 -16.27 -7.26
CA GLU A 306 16.45 -14.98 -6.61
C GLU A 306 15.51 -14.73 -5.42
N HIS A 307 14.22 -15.04 -5.55
CA HIS A 307 13.24 -14.93 -4.47
C HIS A 307 13.58 -15.85 -3.29
N ILE A 308 13.99 -17.10 -3.53
CA ILE A 308 14.46 -18.00 -2.47
C ILE A 308 15.71 -17.45 -1.79
N LEU A 309 16.65 -16.87 -2.55
CA LEU A 309 17.84 -16.25 -1.98
C LEU A 309 17.49 -15.08 -1.07
N GLU A 310 16.62 -14.17 -1.53
CA GLU A 310 16.11 -13.05 -0.74
C GLU A 310 15.45 -13.55 0.56
N LEU A 311 14.63 -14.60 0.49
CA LEU A 311 14.01 -15.19 1.67
C LEU A 311 15.02 -15.83 2.65
N ARG A 312 16.16 -16.35 2.16
CA ARG A 312 17.25 -16.83 3.03
C ARG A 312 17.94 -15.68 3.74
N GLU A 313 18.17 -14.57 3.04
CA GLU A 313 18.72 -13.35 3.64
C GLU A 313 17.76 -12.80 4.70
N GLN A 314 16.45 -12.81 4.44
CA GLN A 314 15.44 -12.44 5.43
C GLN A 314 15.44 -13.36 6.65
N LEU A 315 15.63 -14.67 6.47
CA LEU A 315 15.74 -15.60 7.60
C LEU A 315 16.95 -15.28 8.51
N ALA A 316 18.05 -14.81 7.92
CA ALA A 316 19.20 -14.33 8.68
C ALA A 316 18.89 -13.00 9.38
N ALA A 317 18.28 -12.04 8.67
CA ALA A 317 17.92 -10.73 9.22
C ALA A 317 16.93 -10.83 10.40
N LEU A 318 16.00 -11.78 10.38
CA LEU A 318 15.07 -12.06 11.49
C LEU A 318 15.77 -12.47 12.79
N GLN A 319 17.03 -12.90 12.72
CA GLN A 319 17.85 -13.32 13.87
C GLN A 319 18.81 -12.22 14.34
N GLU A 320 18.92 -11.13 13.60
CA GLU A 320 19.73 -9.98 14.00
C GLU A 320 19.01 -9.14 15.05
N GLU A 321 19.79 -8.39 15.83
CA GLU A 321 19.22 -7.43 16.78
C GLU A 321 18.41 -6.35 16.04
N PRO A 322 17.19 -6.02 16.49
CA PRO A 322 16.37 -4.97 15.90
C PRO A 322 17.11 -3.63 15.83
N LEU A 323 16.67 -2.74 14.93
CA LEU A 323 17.12 -1.35 14.96
C LEU A 323 16.83 -0.73 16.34
N GLN A 324 17.71 0.17 16.77
CA GLN A 324 17.57 0.90 18.02
C GLN A 324 17.41 2.38 17.73
N LEU A 325 16.47 3.00 18.44
CA LEU A 325 16.33 4.45 18.49
C LEU A 325 17.54 5.01 19.27
N LEU A 326 18.27 5.95 18.67
CA LEU A 326 19.52 6.51 19.21
C LEU A 326 19.29 7.52 20.34
#